data_AF-A0A3E1EG69-F1
#
_entry.id   AF-A0A3E1EG69-F1
#
_cell.length_a   1.000
_cell.length_b   1.000
_cell.length_c   1.000
_cell.angle_alpha   90.00
_cell.angle_beta   90.00
_cell.angle_gamma   90.00
#
_symmetry.space_group_name_H-M   'P 1'
#
loop_
_entity.id
_entity.type
_entity.pdbx_description
1 polymer ?
#
loop_
_entity_poly.entity_id
_entity_poly.type
_entity_poly.pdbx_seq_one_letter_code
_entity_poly.pdbx_strand_id
1 'polypeptide(L)'
;MWSAARRCLHGFAEAAKRKAMMRFTIRLLAAAGLSLLAVGCASKPKTTAVYRGNRAALVNGRAVAPAGVPRAVRAAIAAGNRIQKVPYQYGGGHGRPSRGLDCSGSVSYVLRASGLLASPLTSGEFRKYGTGGVGRYITVYGRDGHVFMTVCGLRLDTSNSGNGHAGPRWSTKPRNVRGFTARHPRGY
;
A
#
# COMPACT_ATOMS: atom_id res chain seq x y z
N MET A 1 9.26 17.20 -85.22
CA MET A 1 9.72 15.97 -84.53
C MET A 1 9.83 16.33 -83.05
N TRP A 2 8.96 15.84 -82.17
CA TRP A 2 9.08 15.88 -80.68
C TRP A 2 7.77 15.29 -80.09
N SER A 3 7.44 14.04 -80.44
CA SER A 3 6.22 13.34 -79.96
C SER A 3 6.52 11.97 -79.32
N ALA A 4 7.77 11.78 -78.85
CA ALA A 4 8.25 10.51 -78.30
C ALA A 4 8.73 10.57 -76.84
N ALA A 5 8.96 11.75 -76.25
CA ALA A 5 9.59 11.84 -74.92
C ALA A 5 8.62 11.93 -73.72
N ARG A 6 7.31 12.07 -73.93
CA ARG A 6 6.32 12.13 -72.81
C ARG A 6 5.72 10.78 -72.40
N ARG A 7 6.05 9.68 -73.09
CA ARG A 7 5.43 8.37 -72.86
C ARG A 7 6.17 7.45 -71.88
N CYS A 8 7.40 7.77 -71.46
CA CYS A 8 8.17 6.92 -70.55
C CYS A 8 8.04 7.24 -69.05
N LEU A 9 7.53 8.42 -68.67
CA LEU A 9 7.41 8.79 -67.25
C LEU A 9 6.06 8.42 -66.59
N HIS A 10 5.05 8.00 -67.38
CA HIS A 10 3.77 7.56 -66.84
C HIS A 10 3.70 6.06 -66.52
N GLY A 11 4.60 5.24 -67.06
CA GLY A 11 4.58 3.78 -66.84
C GLY A 11 5.15 3.32 -65.50
N PHE A 12 6.10 4.06 -64.92
CA PHE A 12 6.75 3.67 -63.66
C PHE A 12 5.98 4.11 -62.40
N ALA A 13 5.05 5.08 -62.51
CA ALA A 13 4.26 5.57 -61.39
C ALA A 13 3.02 4.69 -61.06
N GLU A 14 2.52 3.92 -62.02
CA GLU A 14 1.34 3.04 -61.81
C GLU A 14 1.70 1.66 -61.22
N ALA A 15 2.91 1.16 -61.45
CA ALA A 15 3.36 -0.10 -60.86
C ALA A 15 3.62 -0.03 -59.34
N ALA A 16 3.94 1.16 -58.82
CA ALA A 16 4.17 1.38 -57.39
C ALA A 16 2.86 1.52 -56.58
N LYS A 17 1.79 2.04 -57.18
CA LYS A 17 0.49 2.21 -56.50
C LYS A 17 -0.28 0.89 -56.33
N ARG A 18 -0.12 -0.06 -57.26
CA ARG A 18 -0.82 -1.36 -57.22
C ARG A 18 -0.30 -2.32 -56.16
N LYS A 19 0.97 -2.22 -55.75
CA LYS A 19 1.52 -3.02 -54.63
C LYS A 19 1.18 -2.46 -53.25
N ALA A 20 0.85 -1.17 -53.15
CA ALA A 20 0.49 -0.51 -51.90
C ALA A 20 -0.99 -0.73 -51.51
N MET A 21 -1.91 -0.78 -52.48
CA MET A 21 -3.34 -1.00 -52.18
C MET A 21 -3.65 -2.46 -51.79
N MET A 22 -2.99 -3.44 -52.41
CA MET A 22 -3.29 -4.87 -52.17
C MET A 22 -2.69 -5.45 -50.88
N ARG A 23 -1.81 -4.69 -50.21
CA ARG A 23 -1.32 -5.03 -48.86
C ARG A 23 -2.15 -4.38 -47.75
N PHE A 24 -3.07 -3.47 -48.08
CA PHE A 24 -3.94 -2.82 -47.11
C PHE A 24 -5.34 -3.44 -47.04
N THR A 25 -5.79 -4.15 -48.08
CA THR A 25 -7.12 -4.80 -48.11
C THR A 25 -7.16 -6.23 -47.55
N ILE A 26 -6.03 -6.88 -47.27
CA ILE A 26 -5.99 -8.20 -46.60
C ILE A 26 -5.77 -8.09 -45.06
N ARG A 27 -5.76 -6.86 -44.51
CA ARG A 27 -5.81 -6.64 -43.05
C ARG A 27 -7.08 -5.94 -42.57
N LEU A 28 -8.08 -5.79 -43.44
CA LEU A 28 -9.37 -5.17 -43.10
C LEU A 28 -10.56 -6.14 -43.13
N LEU A 29 -10.34 -7.43 -43.43
CA LEU A 29 -11.37 -8.48 -43.33
C LEU A 29 -10.92 -9.67 -42.47
N ALA A 30 -10.02 -9.44 -41.51
CA ALA A 30 -9.69 -10.40 -40.44
C ALA A 30 -9.84 -9.77 -39.05
N ALA A 31 -10.70 -8.76 -38.91
CA ALA A 31 -10.92 -8.02 -37.66
C ALA A 31 -12.42 -7.83 -37.34
N ALA A 32 -13.29 -8.73 -37.83
CA ALA A 32 -14.73 -8.65 -37.59
C ALA A 32 -15.39 -10.00 -37.21
N GLY A 33 -14.62 -11.02 -36.84
CA GLY A 33 -15.15 -12.40 -36.70
C GLY A 33 -14.75 -13.20 -35.47
N LEU A 34 -14.08 -12.61 -34.47
CA LEU A 34 -13.65 -13.37 -33.30
C LEU A 34 -13.57 -12.51 -32.03
N SER A 35 -14.71 -12.03 -31.55
CA SER A 35 -14.78 -11.39 -30.22
C SER A 35 -16.09 -11.71 -29.48
N LEU A 36 -16.65 -12.90 -29.73
CA LEU A 36 -17.77 -13.47 -28.96
C LEU A 36 -17.33 -14.65 -28.06
N LEU A 37 -16.16 -14.56 -27.41
CA LEU A 37 -15.77 -15.48 -26.32
C LEU A 37 -14.92 -14.73 -25.28
N ALA A 38 -15.50 -13.71 -24.66
CA ALA A 38 -14.99 -13.17 -23.41
C ALA A 38 -16.10 -13.14 -22.36
N VAL A 39 -16.76 -14.29 -22.16
CA VAL A 39 -17.35 -14.61 -20.85
C VAL A 39 -16.17 -14.92 -19.92
N GLY A 40 -15.41 -13.87 -19.61
CA GLY A 40 -14.36 -13.93 -18.61
C GLY A 40 -15.03 -14.30 -17.30
N CYS A 41 -14.65 -15.47 -16.78
CA CYS A 41 -14.97 -15.95 -15.46
C CYS A 41 -14.79 -14.81 -14.46
N ALA A 42 -15.88 -14.16 -14.05
CA ALA A 42 -15.88 -13.23 -12.94
C ALA A 42 -15.58 -14.07 -11.70
N SER A 43 -14.30 -14.17 -11.33
CA SER A 43 -13.92 -14.79 -10.07
C SER A 43 -14.70 -14.07 -8.97
N LYS A 44 -15.56 -14.79 -8.24
CA LYS A 44 -16.28 -14.27 -7.08
C LYS A 44 -15.29 -13.43 -6.26
N PRO A 45 -15.60 -12.17 -5.91
CA PRO A 45 -14.72 -11.42 -5.02
C PRO A 45 -14.49 -12.30 -3.81
N LYS A 46 -13.23 -12.61 -3.48
CA LYS A 46 -12.91 -13.31 -2.24
C LYS A 46 -13.53 -12.48 -1.14
N THR A 47 -14.69 -12.93 -0.65
CA THR A 47 -15.32 -12.35 0.52
C THR A 47 -14.29 -12.54 1.61
N THR A 48 -13.55 -11.48 1.93
CA THR A 48 -12.65 -11.51 3.07
C THR A 48 -13.56 -11.82 4.24
N ALA A 49 -13.47 -13.04 4.76
CA ALA A 49 -14.28 -13.47 5.89
C ALA A 49 -14.22 -12.35 6.93
N VAL A 50 -15.38 -11.76 7.21
CA VAL A 50 -15.47 -10.65 8.15
C VAL A 50 -15.10 -11.24 9.52
N TYR A 51 -13.91 -10.89 10.02
CA TYR A 51 -13.47 -11.37 11.32
C TYR A 51 -14.33 -10.71 12.40
N ARG A 52 -15.12 -11.51 13.14
CA ARG A 52 -16.11 -11.01 14.13
C ARG A 52 -15.60 -10.96 15.57
N GLY A 53 -14.32 -11.25 15.82
CA GLY A 53 -13.75 -11.11 17.16
C GLY A 53 -13.59 -9.65 17.56
N ASN A 54 -13.32 -9.38 18.84
CA ASN A 54 -13.21 -8.02 19.39
C ASN A 54 -11.81 -7.39 19.23
N ARG A 55 -10.81 -8.14 18.74
CA ARG A 55 -9.41 -7.71 18.59
C ARG A 55 -8.86 -8.05 17.22
N ALA A 56 -7.89 -7.31 16.71
CA ALA A 56 -7.28 -7.70 15.44
C ALA A 56 -6.59 -9.06 15.55
N ALA A 57 -6.82 -9.91 14.54
CA ALA A 57 -6.19 -11.22 14.44
C ALA A 57 -4.95 -11.14 13.53
N LEU A 58 -3.92 -11.93 13.83
CA LEU A 58 -2.76 -12.09 12.96
C LEU A 58 -2.92 -13.40 12.17
N VAL A 59 -3.21 -13.31 10.87
CA VAL A 59 -3.43 -14.46 9.99
C VAL A 59 -2.38 -14.43 8.88
N ASN A 60 -1.55 -15.47 8.79
CA ASN A 60 -0.48 -15.59 7.79
C ASN A 60 0.42 -14.34 7.72
N GLY A 61 0.79 -13.79 8.87
CA GLY A 61 1.65 -12.60 8.97
C GLY A 61 0.96 -11.27 8.64
N ARG A 62 -0.36 -11.26 8.42
CA ARG A 62 -1.14 -10.03 8.20
C ARG A 62 -2.20 -9.83 9.27
N ALA A 63 -2.33 -8.59 9.71
CA ALA A 63 -3.38 -8.18 10.62
C ALA A 63 -4.73 -8.10 9.89
N VAL A 64 -5.75 -8.70 10.49
CA VAL A 64 -7.14 -8.67 10.04
C VAL A 64 -7.95 -7.87 11.05
N ALA A 65 -8.64 -6.84 10.58
CA ALA A 65 -9.46 -5.99 11.41
C ALA A 65 -10.76 -6.69 11.86
N PRO A 66 -11.21 -6.46 13.10
CA PRO A 66 -12.58 -6.76 13.51
C PRO A 66 -13.65 -6.10 12.63
N ALA A 67 -14.79 -6.77 12.54
CA ALA A 67 -16.01 -6.22 11.98
C ALA A 67 -16.43 -4.95 12.74
N GLY A 68 -17.01 -3.98 12.04
CA GLY A 68 -17.61 -2.80 12.67
C GLY A 68 -16.63 -1.75 13.21
N VAL A 69 -15.32 -1.93 13.11
CA VAL A 69 -14.36 -0.89 13.54
C VAL A 69 -14.39 0.32 12.60
N PRO A 70 -14.13 1.55 13.09
CA PRO A 70 -14.13 2.75 12.26
C PRO A 70 -13.21 2.67 11.03
N ARG A 71 -13.52 3.45 9.99
CA ARG A 71 -12.73 3.48 8.74
C ARG A 71 -11.24 3.78 8.99
N ALA A 72 -10.93 4.73 9.87
CA ALA A 72 -9.55 5.08 10.21
C ALA A 72 -8.79 3.90 10.86
N VAL A 73 -9.46 3.09 11.68
CA VAL A 73 -8.87 1.90 12.31
C VAL A 73 -8.55 0.83 11.27
N ARG A 74 -9.47 0.59 10.31
CA ARG A 74 -9.21 -0.31 9.18
C ARG A 74 -8.03 0.19 8.34
N ALA A 75 -7.95 1.49 8.09
CA ALA A 75 -6.85 2.10 7.36
C ALA A 75 -5.51 1.94 8.11
N ALA A 76 -5.50 2.07 9.44
CA ALA A 76 -4.32 1.83 10.26
C ALA A 76 -3.83 0.38 10.18
N ILE A 77 -4.73 -0.61 10.24
CA ILE A 77 -4.39 -2.03 10.04
C ILE A 77 -3.82 -2.26 8.64
N ALA A 78 -4.47 -1.72 7.61
CA ALA A 78 -3.98 -1.83 6.23
C ALA A 78 -2.60 -1.19 6.07
N ALA A 79 -2.35 -0.04 6.71
CA ALA A 79 -1.05 0.62 6.71
C ALA A 79 0.03 -0.21 7.39
N GLY A 80 -0.24 -0.75 8.59
CA GLY A 80 0.71 -1.62 9.28
C GLY A 80 1.00 -2.90 8.50
N ASN A 81 0.03 -3.43 7.75
CA ASN A 81 0.24 -4.55 6.83
C ASN A 81 1.20 -4.25 5.67
N ARG A 82 1.21 -3.01 5.16
CA ARG A 82 2.11 -2.61 4.07
C ARG A 82 3.59 -2.58 4.49
N ILE A 83 3.85 -2.29 5.76
CA ILE A 83 5.23 -2.11 6.26
C ILE A 83 5.82 -3.36 6.91
N GLN A 84 5.12 -4.51 6.90
CA GLN A 84 5.58 -5.77 7.51
C GLN A 84 6.91 -6.32 6.97
N LYS A 85 7.43 -5.81 5.86
CA LYS A 85 8.71 -6.23 5.28
C LYS A 85 9.74 -5.09 5.21
N VAL A 86 9.37 -3.91 5.70
CA VAL A 86 10.28 -2.75 5.70
C VAL A 86 11.36 -2.99 6.75
N PRO A 87 12.65 -2.76 6.42
CA PRO A 87 13.74 -2.88 7.37
C PRO A 87 13.71 -1.74 8.39
N TYR A 88 14.37 -1.93 9.53
CA TYR A 88 14.64 -0.81 10.42
C TYR A 88 15.71 0.09 9.82
N GLN A 89 15.50 1.40 9.87
CA GLN A 89 16.53 2.39 9.59
C GLN A 89 16.34 3.58 10.50
N TYR A 90 17.36 3.91 11.30
CA TYR A 90 17.34 5.05 12.21
C TYR A 90 17.06 6.36 11.45
N GLY A 91 16.10 7.16 11.93
CA GLY A 91 15.63 8.38 11.27
C GLY A 91 14.68 8.14 10.07
N GLY A 92 14.45 6.89 9.69
CA GLY A 92 13.58 6.54 8.58
C GLY A 92 12.11 6.88 8.85
N GLY A 93 11.47 7.61 7.93
CA GLY A 93 10.06 8.02 8.03
C GLY A 93 9.82 9.48 8.41
N HIS A 94 10.89 10.27 8.59
CA HIS A 94 10.85 11.68 8.99
C HIS A 94 11.07 12.67 7.82
N GLY A 95 10.52 12.34 6.65
CA GLY A 95 10.50 13.26 5.49
C GLY A 95 11.69 13.17 4.53
N ARG A 96 12.81 12.55 4.92
CA ARG A 96 13.93 12.26 4.01
C ARG A 96 13.76 10.89 3.34
N PRO A 97 14.20 10.72 2.09
CA PRO A 97 14.25 9.40 1.45
C PRO A 97 15.01 8.39 2.32
N SER A 98 14.41 7.22 2.53
CA SER A 98 14.91 6.18 3.42
C SER A 98 14.54 4.81 2.88
N ARG A 99 15.41 3.82 3.08
CA ARG A 99 15.16 2.42 2.73
C ARG A 99 14.38 1.68 3.81
N GLY A 100 14.31 2.25 5.02
CA GLY A 100 13.62 1.68 6.16
C GLY A 100 12.82 2.69 6.97
N LEU A 101 12.25 2.21 8.07
CA LEU A 101 11.52 3.03 9.05
C LEU A 101 12.10 2.79 10.44
N ASP A 102 12.26 3.85 11.23
CA ASP A 102 12.55 3.70 12.66
C ASP A 102 11.25 3.41 13.45
N CYS A 103 11.36 3.32 14.78
CA CYS A 103 10.21 3.05 15.65
C CYS A 103 9.11 4.12 15.50
N SER A 104 9.51 5.39 15.53
CA SER A 104 8.64 6.55 15.47
C SER A 104 8.13 6.85 14.05
N GLY A 105 8.96 6.63 13.03
CA GLY A 105 8.59 6.68 11.63
C GLY A 105 7.59 5.58 11.26
N SER A 106 7.69 4.39 11.87
CA SER A 106 6.72 3.31 11.68
C SER A 106 5.33 3.66 12.22
N VAL A 107 5.26 4.16 13.46
CA VAL A 107 3.98 4.59 14.07
C VAL A 107 3.42 5.80 13.31
N SER A 108 4.28 6.77 12.96
CA SER A 108 3.91 7.93 12.15
C SER A 108 3.35 7.54 10.79
N TYR A 109 3.97 6.57 10.09
CA TYR A 109 3.47 6.08 8.80
C TYR A 109 2.04 5.55 8.93
N VAL A 110 1.77 4.74 9.95
CA VAL A 110 0.45 4.14 10.17
C VAL A 110 -0.59 5.21 10.47
N LEU A 111 -0.30 6.13 11.39
CA LEU A 111 -1.24 7.19 11.78
C LEU A 111 -1.48 8.20 10.66
N ARG A 112 -0.45 8.55 9.87
CA ARG A 112 -0.61 9.42 8.70
C ARG A 112 -1.46 8.75 7.62
N ALA A 113 -1.18 7.48 7.32
CA ALA A 113 -1.95 6.73 6.33
C ALA A 113 -3.40 6.46 6.75
N SER A 114 -3.74 6.58 8.03
CA SER A 114 -5.12 6.52 8.53
C SER A 114 -5.79 7.89 8.72
N GLY A 115 -5.09 9.00 8.44
CA GLY A 115 -5.59 10.36 8.62
C GLY A 115 -5.65 10.83 10.08
N LEU A 116 -4.92 10.17 10.98
CA LEU A 116 -4.90 10.43 12.43
C LEU A 116 -3.67 11.23 12.88
N LEU A 117 -2.77 11.56 11.96
CA LEU A 117 -1.59 12.37 12.19
C LEU A 117 -1.24 13.15 10.92
N ALA A 118 -0.87 14.42 11.06
CA ALA A 118 -0.51 15.27 9.92
C ALA A 118 0.96 15.09 9.52
N SER A 119 1.87 15.20 10.50
CA SER A 119 3.32 15.16 10.31
C SER A 119 3.97 14.08 11.20
N PRO A 120 5.09 13.47 10.80
CA PRO A 120 5.80 12.52 11.63
C PRO A 120 6.18 13.12 12.99
N LEU A 121 6.16 12.28 14.02
CA LEU A 121 6.59 12.61 15.37
C LEU A 121 7.72 11.67 15.79
N THR A 122 8.62 12.16 16.63
CA THR A 122 9.62 11.38 17.36
C THR A 122 8.98 10.57 18.49
N SER A 123 9.72 9.61 19.06
CA SER A 123 9.22 8.79 20.17
C SER A 123 8.88 9.61 21.43
N GLY A 124 9.65 10.68 21.68
CA GLY A 124 9.41 11.60 22.80
C GLY A 124 8.16 12.45 22.59
N GLU A 125 7.96 12.98 21.38
CA GLU A 125 6.75 13.75 21.04
C GLU A 125 5.47 12.92 21.14
N PHE A 126 5.54 11.62 20.81
CA PHE A 126 4.41 10.71 20.97
C PHE A 126 3.91 10.59 22.42
N ARG A 127 4.69 10.98 23.44
CA ARG A 127 4.22 11.05 24.84
C ARG A 127 3.13 12.11 25.04
N LYS A 128 3.06 13.10 24.16
CA LYS A 128 2.09 14.21 24.19
C LYS A 128 1.03 14.12 23.08
N TYR A 129 1.14 13.15 22.17
CA TYR A 129 0.19 12.93 21.07
C TYR A 129 -1.24 12.69 21.56
N GLY A 130 -2.24 13.26 20.90
CA GLY A 130 -3.66 12.96 21.16
C GLY A 130 -4.08 13.10 22.63
N THR A 131 -4.88 12.15 23.12
CA THR A 131 -5.39 12.11 24.51
C THR A 131 -4.60 11.11 25.36
N GLY A 132 -4.53 11.36 26.67
CA GLY A 132 -3.89 10.48 27.64
C GLY A 132 -4.61 9.14 27.84
N GLY A 133 -3.86 8.07 28.03
CA GLY A 133 -4.38 6.75 28.38
C GLY A 133 -4.54 5.80 27.19
N VAL A 134 -5.01 4.60 27.49
CA VAL A 134 -5.27 3.53 26.50
C VAL A 134 -6.52 3.90 25.70
N GLY A 135 -6.40 3.90 24.37
CA GLY A 135 -7.53 4.14 23.46
C GLY A 135 -8.36 2.88 23.23
N ARG A 136 -9.57 3.07 22.69
CA ARG A 136 -10.53 1.97 22.47
C ARG A 136 -10.05 1.00 21.39
N TYR A 137 -9.49 1.54 20.32
CA TYR A 137 -8.99 0.81 19.15
C TYR A 137 -7.50 1.00 18.99
N ILE A 138 -6.99 2.24 19.15
CA ILE A 138 -5.58 2.54 18.90
C ILE A 138 -4.94 3.04 20.19
N THR A 139 -3.80 2.46 20.56
CA THR A 139 -2.97 3.03 21.63
C THR A 139 -1.52 3.13 21.15
N VAL A 140 -0.94 4.30 21.31
CA VAL A 140 0.48 4.58 21.11
C VAL A 140 1.15 4.57 22.47
N TYR A 141 2.24 3.81 22.58
CA TYR A 141 3.06 3.74 23.78
C TYR A 141 4.39 4.41 23.47
N GLY A 142 4.56 5.65 23.92
CA GLY A 142 5.76 6.45 23.68
C GLY A 142 6.63 6.59 24.93
N ARG A 143 7.93 6.61 24.74
CA ARG A 143 8.93 7.01 25.74
C ARG A 143 10.18 7.57 25.05
N ASP A 144 11.12 8.04 25.85
CA ASP A 144 12.41 8.47 25.32
C ASP A 144 13.16 7.24 24.77
N GLY A 145 13.52 7.31 23.49
CA GLY A 145 14.23 6.24 22.77
C GLY A 145 13.38 5.11 22.17
N HIS A 146 12.08 4.98 22.45
CA HIS A 146 11.24 3.99 21.77
C HIS A 146 9.76 4.34 21.72
N VAL A 147 9.08 3.91 20.66
CA VAL A 147 7.64 3.99 20.53
C VAL A 147 7.11 2.78 19.76
N PHE A 148 5.93 2.30 20.16
CA PHE A 148 5.18 1.29 19.43
C PHE A 148 3.69 1.58 19.55
N MET A 149 2.85 0.82 18.85
CA MET A 149 1.41 0.98 18.97
C MET A 149 0.67 -0.35 19.00
N THR A 150 -0.56 -0.33 19.49
CA THR A 150 -1.55 -1.39 19.30
C THR A 150 -2.70 -0.87 18.45
N VAL A 151 -3.21 -1.72 17.57
CA VAL A 151 -4.43 -1.46 16.79
C VAL A 151 -5.37 -2.65 16.98
N CYS A 152 -6.54 -2.39 17.53
CA CYS A 152 -7.47 -3.39 18.07
C CYS A 152 -6.74 -4.41 18.94
N GLY A 153 -5.79 -3.94 19.76
CA GLY A 153 -5.03 -4.79 20.68
C GLY A 153 -3.93 -5.67 20.07
N LEU A 154 -3.69 -5.62 18.74
CA LEU A 154 -2.56 -6.26 18.08
C LEU A 154 -1.39 -5.28 18.00
N ARG A 155 -0.19 -5.72 18.40
CA ARG A 155 0.98 -4.84 18.54
C ARG A 155 1.74 -4.70 17.23
N LEU A 156 2.04 -3.46 16.85
CA LEU A 156 3.01 -3.10 15.82
C LEU A 156 4.23 -2.48 16.50
N ASP A 157 5.39 -3.08 16.31
CA ASP A 157 6.62 -2.68 17.01
C ASP A 157 7.85 -3.04 16.17
N THR A 158 8.93 -2.29 16.32
CA THR A 158 10.22 -2.53 15.64
C THR A 158 11.20 -3.35 16.49
N SER A 159 10.89 -3.55 17.78
CA SER A 159 11.73 -4.25 18.76
C SER A 159 11.42 -5.75 18.92
N ASN A 160 10.69 -6.35 17.98
CA ASN A 160 10.18 -7.73 18.10
C ASN A 160 11.24 -8.84 18.19
N SER A 161 12.49 -8.55 17.82
CA SER A 161 13.62 -9.48 17.84
C SER A 161 14.53 -9.34 19.07
N GLY A 162 14.13 -8.60 20.10
CA GLY A 162 14.97 -8.36 21.30
C GLY A 162 16.07 -7.32 21.09
N ASN A 163 16.57 -7.19 19.86
CA ASN A 163 17.65 -6.27 19.48
C ASN A 163 17.16 -4.95 18.86
N GLY A 164 15.87 -4.62 18.89
CA GLY A 164 15.39 -3.27 18.53
C GLY A 164 15.33 -2.90 17.03
N HIS A 165 15.83 -3.73 16.10
CA HIS A 165 16.16 -3.27 14.74
C HIS A 165 15.67 -4.17 13.57
N ALA A 166 14.63 -4.99 13.74
CA ALA A 166 14.10 -5.82 12.64
C ALA A 166 13.18 -5.05 11.65
N GLY A 167 12.72 -3.87 12.06
CA GLY A 167 11.70 -3.09 11.36
C GLY A 167 10.29 -3.42 11.86
N PRO A 168 9.27 -2.69 11.39
CA PRO A 168 7.92 -2.80 11.95
C PRO A 168 7.29 -4.16 11.66
N ARG A 169 6.88 -4.88 12.70
CA ARG A 169 6.21 -6.18 12.58
C ARG A 169 4.99 -6.25 13.50
N TRP A 170 3.92 -6.86 13.00
CA TRP A 170 2.80 -7.28 13.85
C TRP A 170 3.27 -8.39 14.78
N SER A 171 2.77 -8.38 16.00
CA SER A 171 3.07 -9.40 16.99
C SER A 171 1.90 -9.58 17.95
N THR A 172 1.61 -10.84 18.26
CA THR A 172 0.72 -11.25 19.34
C THR A 172 1.46 -11.36 20.67
N LYS A 173 2.80 -11.28 20.67
CA LYS A 173 3.60 -11.40 21.89
C LYS A 173 3.32 -10.21 22.82
N PRO A 174 3.13 -10.46 24.13
CA PRO A 174 2.95 -9.40 25.10
C PRO A 174 4.17 -8.47 25.13
N ARG A 175 3.97 -7.25 25.63
CA ARG A 175 5.02 -6.25 25.75
C ARG A 175 4.94 -5.63 27.13
N ASN A 176 6.06 -5.60 27.85
CA ASN A 176 6.16 -4.79 29.06
C ASN A 176 6.05 -3.30 28.67
N VAL A 177 5.06 -2.62 29.24
CA VAL A 177 4.74 -1.21 28.99
C VAL A 177 5.21 -0.28 30.12
N ARG A 178 5.92 -0.80 31.14
CA ARG A 178 6.49 0.02 32.21
C ARG A 178 7.39 1.11 31.62
N GLY A 179 7.19 2.35 32.07
CA GLY A 179 7.93 3.53 31.60
C GLY A 179 7.47 4.08 30.25
N PHE A 180 6.43 3.51 29.64
CA PHE A 180 5.78 4.11 28.47
C PHE A 180 4.59 4.97 28.88
N THR A 181 4.45 6.12 28.23
CA THR A 181 3.24 6.93 28.28
C THR A 181 2.26 6.43 27.23
N ALA A 182 1.10 5.95 27.66
CA ALA A 182 0.01 5.57 26.77
C ALA A 182 -0.73 6.82 26.28
N ARG A 183 -0.94 6.89 24.97
CA ARG A 183 -1.67 7.95 24.26
C ARG A 183 -2.55 7.36 23.18
N HIS A 184 -3.59 8.06 22.76
CA HIS A 184 -4.45 7.61 21.66
C HIS A 184 -4.98 8.77 20.81
N PRO A 185 -5.30 8.53 19.52
CA PRO A 185 -5.97 9.52 18.69
C PRO A 185 -7.34 9.88 19.26
N ARG A 186 -7.71 11.16 19.28
CA ARG A 186 -9.01 11.62 19.81
C ARG A 186 -10.17 10.89 19.11
N GLY A 187 -11.04 10.25 19.89
CA GLY A 187 -12.20 9.51 19.39
C GLY A 187 -11.92 8.06 18.94
N TYR A 188 -10.72 7.53 19.18
CA TYR A 188 -10.31 6.17 18.75
C TYR A 188 -9.64 5.35 19.85
#